data_AF-A0A951JV98-F1
#
_entry.id   AF-A0A951JV98-F1
#
_cell.length_a   1.000
_cell.length_b   1.000
_cell.length_c   1.000
_cell.angle_alpha   90.00
_cell.angle_beta   90.00
_cell.angle_gamma   90.00
#
_symmetry.space_group_name_H-M   'P 1'
#
loop_
_entity.id
_entity.type
_entity.pdbx_description
1 polymer ?
#
loop_
_entity_poly.entity_id
_entity_poly.type
_entity_poly.pdbx_seq_one_letter_code
_entity_poly.pdbx_strand_id
1 'polypeptide(L)'
;MDDPWGPQRASQRSPGYYRRRFDTHAELQIVAIADGHVVGAALASTKPGSDTAVIGEVAVATPIQRRGIGRALLDEVARQARRRGLADLALGADETVAGFYRACGFAPTLQVTTTGPDRDELMAHASAILGHPRPTTEQDDGTRRHVWLPINDYDDAPLDELNTVEACTAFIMFSRPLPTAEQPVATSK
;
A
#
# COMPACT_ATOMS: atom_id res chain seq x y z
N MET A 1 -0.70 0.95 -27.14
CA MET A 1 -0.63 0.16 -25.89
C MET A 1 -1.10 1.12 -24.83
N ASP A 2 -2.42 1.14 -24.63
CA ASP A 2 -3.06 2.06 -23.71
C ASP A 2 -2.72 1.65 -22.29
N ASP A 3 -2.18 2.58 -21.51
CA ASP A 3 -1.89 2.38 -20.10
C ASP A 3 -3.22 2.11 -19.39
N PRO A 4 -3.44 0.90 -18.84
CA PRO A 4 -4.70 0.57 -18.15
C PRO A 4 -4.94 1.46 -16.91
N TRP A 5 -3.96 2.30 -16.53
CA TRP A 5 -4.00 3.22 -15.41
C TRP A 5 -4.13 4.71 -15.81
N GLY A 6 -4.42 5.01 -17.08
CA GLY A 6 -4.92 6.31 -17.55
C GLY A 6 -3.88 7.44 -17.75
N PRO A 7 -4.22 8.49 -18.52
CA PRO A 7 -3.30 9.56 -18.96
C PRO A 7 -2.82 10.55 -17.87
N GLN A 8 -3.11 10.30 -16.58
CA GLN A 8 -2.84 11.25 -15.48
C GLN A 8 -1.46 11.12 -14.79
N ARG A 9 -0.55 10.24 -15.26
CA ARG A 9 0.71 9.95 -14.54
C ARG A 9 1.83 11.00 -14.66
N ALA A 10 1.93 11.75 -15.76
CA ALA A 10 3.10 12.63 -15.96
C ALA A 10 3.19 13.77 -14.92
N SER A 11 2.05 14.25 -14.39
CA SER A 11 2.02 15.28 -13.34
C SER A 11 2.25 14.71 -11.92
N GLN A 12 1.99 13.41 -11.71
CA GLN A 12 2.00 12.74 -10.41
C GLN A 12 3.36 12.18 -9.98
N ARG A 13 4.40 12.25 -10.81
CA ARG A 13 5.77 11.81 -10.44
C ARG A 13 6.83 12.84 -10.84
N SER A 14 6.48 14.12 -10.78
CA SER A 14 7.41 15.23 -11.02
C SER A 14 8.43 15.39 -9.88
N PRO A 15 9.57 16.06 -10.10
CA PRO A 15 10.48 16.41 -9.01
C PRO A 15 9.79 17.18 -7.87
N GLY A 16 8.83 18.05 -8.18
CA GLY A 16 8.05 18.79 -7.18
C GLY A 16 7.16 17.88 -6.32
N TYR A 17 6.60 16.83 -6.91
CA TYR A 17 5.83 15.82 -6.19
C TYR A 17 6.69 15.06 -5.16
N TYR A 18 7.89 14.64 -5.55
CA TYR A 18 8.81 13.95 -4.64
C TYR A 18 9.38 14.89 -3.58
N ARG A 19 9.70 16.15 -3.95
CA ARG A 19 10.17 17.15 -2.98
C ARG A 19 9.15 17.39 -1.88
N ARG A 20 7.87 17.57 -2.22
CA ARG A 20 6.80 17.73 -1.23
C ARG A 20 6.68 16.53 -0.28
N ARG A 21 6.85 15.31 -0.79
CA ARG A 21 6.88 14.11 0.07
C ARG A 21 8.08 14.08 0.97
N PHE A 22 9.26 14.39 0.45
CA PHE A 22 10.46 14.49 1.27
C PHE A 22 10.28 15.53 2.39
N ASP A 23 9.73 16.71 2.07
CA ASP A 23 9.50 17.78 3.04
C ASP A 23 8.52 17.39 4.17
N THR A 24 7.64 16.40 3.95
CA THR A 24 6.59 15.98 4.90
C THR A 24 6.82 14.59 5.53
N HIS A 25 7.60 13.75 4.87
CA HIS A 25 7.78 12.33 5.13
C HIS A 25 9.22 11.87 4.82
N ALA A 26 10.22 12.68 5.17
CA ALA A 26 11.64 12.41 4.87
C ALA A 26 12.08 11.02 5.36
N GLU A 27 11.64 10.60 6.55
CA GLU A 27 11.93 9.30 7.14
C GLU A 27 11.30 8.11 6.39
N LEU A 28 10.34 8.34 5.50
CA LEU A 28 9.75 7.33 4.63
C LEU A 28 10.36 7.36 3.20
N GLN A 29 11.36 8.20 2.94
CA GLN A 29 12.12 8.23 1.69
C GLN A 29 13.42 7.43 1.87
N ILE A 30 13.34 6.11 1.71
CA ILE A 30 14.47 5.21 1.99
C ILE A 30 15.28 4.97 0.73
N VAL A 31 16.61 5.07 0.83
CA VAL A 31 17.55 4.73 -0.23
C VAL A 31 18.57 3.70 0.23
N ALA A 32 18.96 2.82 -0.69
CA ALA A 32 20.10 1.93 -0.51
C ALA A 32 21.32 2.57 -1.18
N ILE A 33 22.43 2.67 -0.45
CA ILE A 33 23.68 3.25 -0.94
C ILE A 33 24.76 2.17 -0.99
N ALA A 34 25.45 2.06 -2.11
CA ALA A 34 26.63 1.22 -2.29
C ALA A 34 27.70 2.02 -3.03
N ASP A 35 28.94 1.99 -2.55
CA ASP A 35 30.07 2.71 -3.12
C ASP A 35 29.79 4.22 -3.37
N GLY A 36 29.05 4.85 -2.45
CA GLY A 36 28.66 6.26 -2.56
C GLY A 36 27.53 6.55 -3.55
N HIS A 37 26.94 5.54 -4.19
CA HIS A 37 25.87 5.69 -5.18
C HIS A 37 24.54 5.17 -4.63
N VAL A 38 23.44 5.84 -5.00
CA VAL A 38 22.09 5.31 -4.76
C VAL A 38 21.86 4.15 -5.72
N VAL A 39 21.61 2.98 -5.16
CA VAL A 39 21.42 1.74 -5.94
C VAL A 39 20.04 1.12 -5.76
N GLY A 40 19.20 1.73 -4.94
CA GLY A 40 17.79 1.40 -4.80
C GLY A 40 17.05 2.41 -3.94
N ALA A 41 15.73 2.43 -4.04
CA ALA A 41 14.88 3.31 -3.26
C ALA A 41 13.53 2.66 -2.97
N ALA A 42 12.95 2.99 -1.81
CA ALA A 42 11.55 2.77 -1.49
C ALA A 42 10.99 4.10 -0.94
N LEU A 43 10.01 4.66 -1.65
CA LEU A 43 9.45 5.97 -1.35
C LEU A 43 7.99 5.80 -0.91
N ALA A 44 7.71 6.18 0.33
CA ALA A 44 6.37 6.08 0.90
C ALA A 44 5.88 7.42 1.45
N SER A 45 4.57 7.51 1.64
CA SER A 45 3.92 8.67 2.25
C SER A 45 2.63 8.23 2.93
N THR A 46 2.18 9.01 3.91
CA THR A 46 0.84 8.83 4.49
C THR A 46 0.02 10.11 4.31
N LYS A 47 -1.31 9.97 4.35
CA LYS A 47 -2.23 11.11 4.36
C LYS A 47 -2.55 11.49 5.81
N PRO A 48 -2.85 12.77 6.09
CA PRO A 48 -3.39 13.15 7.40
C PRO A 48 -4.59 12.27 7.79
N GLY A 49 -4.60 11.78 9.02
CA GLY A 49 -5.66 10.91 9.55
C GLY A 49 -5.62 9.46 9.06
N SER A 50 -4.65 9.07 8.22
CA SER A 50 -4.43 7.68 7.83
C SER A 50 -3.48 7.00 8.81
N ASP A 51 -3.77 5.74 9.11
CA ASP A 51 -2.90 4.80 9.82
C ASP A 51 -2.01 3.99 8.87
N THR A 52 -2.11 4.23 7.55
CA THR A 52 -1.43 3.46 6.52
C THR A 52 -0.38 4.31 5.81
N ALA A 53 0.81 3.76 5.58
CA ALA A 53 1.79 4.33 4.65
C ALA A 53 1.66 3.65 3.27
N VAL A 54 1.46 4.47 2.23
CA VAL A 54 1.41 4.01 0.84
C VAL A 54 2.79 4.16 0.21
N ILE A 55 3.36 3.05 -0.26
CA ILE A 55 4.61 3.00 -1.01
C ILE A 55 4.26 3.17 -2.49
N GLY A 56 4.76 4.24 -3.11
CA GLY A 56 4.53 4.50 -4.53
C GLY A 56 5.60 3.88 -5.42
N GLU A 57 6.83 3.84 -4.93
CA GLU A 57 8.01 3.53 -5.73
C GLU A 57 8.92 2.59 -4.97
N VAL A 58 9.25 1.45 -5.59
CA VAL A 58 10.25 0.49 -5.11
C VAL A 58 11.10 0.10 -6.30
N ALA A 59 12.40 0.35 -6.22
CA ALA A 59 13.32 0.01 -7.30
C ALA A 59 14.70 -0.34 -6.76
N VAL A 60 15.38 -1.25 -7.44
CA VAL A 60 16.78 -1.61 -7.21
C VAL A 60 17.46 -1.68 -8.57
N ALA A 61 18.67 -1.12 -8.69
CA ALA A 61 19.44 -1.15 -9.93
C ALA A 61 19.63 -2.60 -10.41
N THR A 62 19.28 -2.86 -11.67
CA THR A 62 19.26 -4.21 -12.29
C THR A 62 20.50 -5.06 -11.98
N PRO A 63 21.75 -4.53 -12.07
CA PRO A 63 22.96 -5.35 -11.86
C PRO A 63 23.13 -5.92 -10.45
N ILE A 64 22.41 -5.40 -9.45
CA ILE A 64 22.55 -5.80 -8.04
C ILE A 64 21.25 -6.30 -7.41
N GLN A 65 20.22 -6.53 -8.23
CA GLN A 65 18.99 -7.16 -7.78
C GLN A 65 19.24 -8.58 -7.25
N ARG A 66 18.21 -9.18 -6.63
CA ARG A 66 18.26 -10.56 -6.08
C ARG A 66 19.26 -10.75 -4.92
N ARG A 67 19.74 -9.66 -4.32
CA ARG A 67 20.66 -9.65 -3.15
C ARG A 67 19.97 -9.25 -1.84
N GLY A 68 18.63 -9.28 -1.80
CA GLY A 68 17.84 -8.89 -0.61
C GLY A 68 17.64 -7.38 -0.43
N ILE A 69 18.20 -6.52 -1.29
CA ILE A 69 18.12 -5.05 -1.16
C ILE A 69 16.67 -4.55 -1.15
N GLY A 70 15.82 -5.04 -2.05
CA GLY A 70 14.40 -4.65 -2.09
C GLY A 70 13.65 -4.97 -0.79
N ARG A 71 13.94 -6.13 -0.19
CA ARG A 71 13.39 -6.50 1.13
C ARG A 71 13.89 -5.55 2.21
N ALA A 72 15.19 -5.29 2.25
CA ALA A 72 15.79 -4.39 3.23
C ALA A 72 15.19 -2.97 3.16
N LEU A 73 14.94 -2.47 1.95
CA LEU A 73 14.25 -1.19 1.73
C LEU A 73 12.83 -1.21 2.31
N LEU A 74 12.04 -2.24 2.01
CA LEU A 74 10.67 -2.38 2.51
C LEU A 74 10.60 -2.55 4.04
N ASP A 75 11.53 -3.31 4.62
CA ASP A 75 11.61 -3.50 6.07
C ASP A 75 12.01 -2.21 6.79
N GLU A 76 12.88 -1.39 6.20
CA GLU A 76 13.21 -0.08 6.75
C GLU A 76 12.02 0.89 6.66
N VAL A 77 11.26 0.89 5.56
CA VAL A 77 9.99 1.63 5.48
C VAL A 77 9.02 1.17 6.58
N ALA A 78 8.86 -0.14 6.77
CA ALA A 78 8.01 -0.71 7.82
C ALA A 78 8.45 -0.25 9.21
N ARG A 79 9.76 -0.24 9.47
CA ARG A 79 10.32 0.21 10.75
C ARG A 79 10.04 1.70 11.01
N GLN A 80 10.13 2.55 9.99
CA GLN A 80 9.88 3.98 10.11
C GLN A 80 8.38 4.29 10.24
N ALA A 81 7.55 3.60 9.47
CA ALA A 81 6.09 3.67 9.58
C ALA A 81 5.62 3.27 11.00
N ARG A 82 6.15 2.17 11.56
CA ARG A 82 5.89 1.77 12.95
C ARG A 82 6.28 2.84 13.97
N ARG A 83 7.44 3.48 13.79
CA ARG A 83 7.89 4.58 14.68
C ARG A 83 6.96 5.79 14.64
N ARG A 84 6.25 5.99 13.52
CA ARG A 84 5.21 7.02 13.37
C ARG A 84 3.84 6.59 13.91
N GLY A 85 3.70 5.37 14.44
CA GLY A 85 2.43 4.84 14.94
C GLY A 85 1.47 4.39 13.83
N LEU A 86 1.98 4.16 12.61
CA LEU A 86 1.19 3.61 11.52
C LEU A 86 0.97 2.11 11.74
N ALA A 87 -0.23 1.65 11.38
CA ALA A 87 -0.68 0.27 11.54
C ALA A 87 -0.40 -0.59 10.30
N ASP A 88 -0.27 0.01 9.12
CA ASP A 88 -0.17 -0.75 7.86
C ASP A 88 0.78 -0.12 6.84
N LEU A 89 1.31 -0.96 5.95
CA LEU A 89 1.86 -0.57 4.67
C LEU A 89 0.94 -1.02 3.55
N ALA A 90 0.83 -0.22 2.49
CA ALA A 90 0.13 -0.59 1.27
C ALA A 90 0.92 -0.19 0.02
N LEU A 91 0.78 -0.93 -1.07
CA LEU A 91 1.34 -0.59 -2.38
C LEU A 91 0.50 -1.17 -3.51
N GLY A 92 0.51 -0.48 -4.66
CA GLY A 92 -0.05 -1.02 -5.90
C GLY A 92 1.05 -1.73 -6.69
N ALA A 93 0.74 -2.88 -7.26
CA ALA A 93 1.69 -3.65 -8.06
C ALA A 93 1.00 -4.57 -9.06
N ASP A 94 1.67 -4.83 -10.18
CA ASP A 94 1.22 -5.81 -11.16
C ASP A 94 1.45 -7.25 -10.67
N GLU A 95 0.70 -8.19 -11.23
CA GLU A 95 0.76 -9.63 -10.92
C GLU A 95 2.19 -10.21 -10.96
N THR A 96 3.00 -9.79 -11.94
CA THR A 96 4.36 -10.30 -12.16
C THR A 96 5.32 -10.14 -10.98
N VAL A 97 5.05 -9.19 -10.08
CA VAL A 97 5.85 -8.92 -8.88
C VAL A 97 5.15 -9.34 -7.58
N ALA A 98 3.94 -9.94 -7.67
CA ALA A 98 3.18 -10.43 -6.53
C ALA A 98 4.00 -11.38 -5.65
N GLY A 99 4.73 -12.32 -6.26
CA GLY A 99 5.59 -13.26 -5.53
C GLY A 99 6.69 -12.58 -4.70
N PHE A 100 7.24 -11.46 -5.17
CA PHE A 100 8.22 -10.68 -4.41
C PHE A 100 7.58 -10.02 -3.18
N TYR A 101 6.41 -9.41 -3.33
CA TYR A 101 5.71 -8.76 -2.22
C TYR A 101 5.19 -9.76 -1.19
N ARG A 102 4.67 -10.92 -1.63
CA ARG A 102 4.32 -12.06 -0.76
C ARG A 102 5.52 -12.50 0.08
N ALA A 103 6.68 -12.66 -0.55
CA ALA A 103 7.90 -13.02 0.18
C ALA A 103 8.31 -11.94 1.22
N CYS A 104 7.98 -10.67 0.97
CA CYS A 104 8.22 -9.55 1.90
C CYS A 104 7.12 -9.36 2.95
N GLY A 105 6.17 -10.30 3.06
CA GLY A 105 5.12 -10.30 4.08
C GLY A 105 3.90 -9.45 3.72
N PHE A 106 3.73 -9.08 2.45
CA PHE A 106 2.51 -8.46 1.98
C PHE A 106 1.50 -9.52 1.50
N ALA A 107 0.22 -9.27 1.75
CA ALA A 107 -0.89 -10.05 1.23
C ALA A 107 -1.70 -9.22 0.22
N PRO A 108 -2.30 -9.84 -0.81
CA PRO A 108 -3.17 -9.13 -1.72
C PRO A 108 -4.45 -8.67 -1.00
N THR A 109 -4.90 -7.48 -1.37
CA THR A 109 -6.10 -6.81 -0.83
C THR A 109 -6.76 -6.02 -1.95
N LEU A 110 -8.05 -5.80 -1.85
CA LEU A 110 -8.76 -4.84 -2.67
C LEU A 110 -8.86 -3.52 -1.91
N GLN A 111 -8.44 -2.43 -2.54
CA GLN A 111 -8.88 -1.12 -2.10
C GLN A 111 -10.15 -0.76 -2.87
N VAL A 112 -11.27 -0.71 -2.18
CA VAL A 112 -12.54 -0.23 -2.73
C VAL A 112 -12.76 1.20 -2.27
N THR A 113 -12.86 2.11 -3.23
CA THR A 113 -13.14 3.53 -2.99
C THR A 113 -14.55 3.85 -3.41
N THR A 114 -15.29 4.61 -2.60
CA THR A 114 -16.60 5.11 -2.98
C THR A 114 -16.81 6.59 -2.64
N THR A 115 -17.51 7.32 -3.51
CA THR A 115 -18.02 8.69 -3.25
C THR A 115 -19.54 8.74 -3.03
N GLY A 116 -20.22 7.60 -3.15
CA GLY A 116 -21.69 7.52 -3.21
C GLY A 116 -22.28 6.79 -2.01
N PRO A 117 -22.45 5.46 -2.08
CA PRO A 117 -23.07 4.65 -1.02
C PRO A 117 -22.46 4.90 0.35
N ASP A 118 -23.30 4.83 1.37
CA ASP A 118 -22.82 4.81 2.74
C ASP A 118 -22.07 3.50 3.04
N ARG A 119 -21.55 3.38 4.27
CA ARG A 119 -20.69 2.27 4.63
C ARG A 119 -21.42 0.94 4.55
N ASP A 120 -22.70 0.92 4.93
CA ASP A 120 -23.46 -0.31 5.04
C ASP A 120 -23.89 -0.81 3.66
N GLU A 121 -24.22 0.09 2.74
CA GLU A 121 -24.47 -0.25 1.33
C GLU A 121 -23.23 -0.82 0.64
N LEU A 122 -22.07 -0.18 0.82
CA LEU A 122 -20.80 -0.68 0.30
C LEU A 122 -20.49 -2.09 0.83
N MET A 123 -20.64 -2.31 2.14
CA MET A 123 -20.35 -3.59 2.77
C MET A 123 -21.38 -4.68 2.40
N ALA A 124 -22.65 -4.32 2.22
CA ALA A 124 -23.66 -5.25 1.70
C ALA A 124 -23.30 -5.72 0.29
N HIS A 125 -22.87 -4.79 -0.57
CA HIS A 125 -22.44 -5.12 -1.93
C HIS A 125 -21.17 -6.00 -1.94
N ALA A 126 -20.13 -5.59 -1.21
CA ALA A 126 -18.91 -6.38 -1.07
C ALA A 126 -19.21 -7.77 -0.50
N SER A 127 -20.16 -7.89 0.43
CA SER A 127 -20.58 -9.18 1.00
C SER A 127 -21.24 -10.10 -0.02
N ALA A 128 -22.03 -9.55 -0.95
CA ALA A 128 -22.69 -10.33 -2.01
C ALA A 128 -21.69 -10.96 -2.98
N ILE A 129 -20.52 -10.33 -3.17
CA ILE A 129 -19.48 -10.78 -4.09
C ILE A 129 -18.43 -11.64 -3.38
N LEU A 130 -17.93 -11.17 -2.23
CA LEU A 130 -16.77 -11.75 -1.54
C LEU A 130 -17.14 -12.68 -0.37
N GLY A 131 -18.44 -12.83 -0.04
CA GLY A 131 -18.89 -13.71 1.04
C GLY A 131 -18.58 -13.16 2.43
N HIS A 132 -19.10 -11.98 2.75
CA HIS A 132 -18.94 -11.28 4.04
C HIS A 132 -17.48 -10.97 4.42
N PRO A 133 -16.75 -10.18 3.59
CA PRO A 133 -15.38 -9.84 3.90
C PRO A 133 -15.31 -8.95 5.15
N ARG A 134 -14.27 -9.14 5.96
CA ARG A 134 -13.93 -8.22 7.06
C ARG A 134 -12.89 -7.23 6.57
N PRO A 135 -13.18 -5.92 6.61
CA PRO A 135 -12.18 -4.92 6.28
C PRO A 135 -10.95 -5.04 7.19
N THR A 136 -9.75 -4.93 6.60
CA THR A 136 -8.52 -4.78 7.39
C THR A 136 -8.34 -3.36 7.87
N THR A 137 -8.73 -2.39 7.02
CA THR A 137 -8.59 -0.96 7.26
C THR A 137 -9.76 -0.23 6.60
N GLU A 138 -10.24 0.83 7.24
CA GLU A 138 -11.25 1.74 6.70
C GLU A 138 -10.78 3.19 6.88
N GLN A 139 -10.92 4.01 5.84
CA GLN A 139 -10.61 5.43 5.88
C GLN A 139 -11.75 6.22 5.25
N ASP A 140 -12.14 7.31 5.90
CA ASP A 140 -13.14 8.26 5.39
C ASP A 140 -12.55 9.67 5.46
N ASP A 141 -12.41 10.33 4.31
CA ASP A 141 -11.92 11.72 4.23
C ASP A 141 -13.05 12.76 4.12
N GLY A 142 -14.31 12.33 4.32
CA GLY A 142 -15.52 13.14 4.21
C GLY A 142 -16.01 13.35 2.78
N THR A 143 -15.19 13.00 1.78
CA THR A 143 -15.57 13.02 0.35
C THR A 143 -15.56 11.61 -0.23
N ARG A 144 -14.65 10.77 0.24
CA ARG A 144 -14.42 9.39 -0.21
C ARG A 144 -14.25 8.49 0.99
N ARG A 145 -14.86 7.30 0.89
CA ARG A 145 -14.55 6.17 1.76
C ARG A 145 -13.66 5.20 1.01
N HIS A 146 -12.62 4.73 1.70
CA HIS A 146 -11.71 3.70 1.24
C HIS A 146 -11.81 2.51 2.20
N VAL A 147 -12.09 1.33 1.66
CA VAL A 147 -12.17 0.09 2.43
C VAL A 147 -11.19 -0.91 1.84
N TRP A 148 -10.34 -1.49 2.69
CA TRP A 148 -9.40 -2.54 2.29
C TRP A 148 -9.96 -3.90 2.66
N LEU A 149 -10.21 -4.72 1.64
CA LEU A 149 -10.79 -6.05 1.79
C LEU A 149 -9.73 -7.11 1.44
N PRO A 150 -9.47 -8.09 2.32
CA PRO A 150 -8.51 -9.15 2.01
C PRO A 150 -9.05 -10.04 0.88
N ILE A 151 -8.14 -10.48 0.01
CA ILE A 151 -8.40 -11.51 -1.00
C ILE A 151 -7.34 -12.60 -0.88
N ASN A 152 -7.66 -13.81 -1.36
CA ASN A 152 -6.74 -14.93 -1.26
C ASN A 152 -5.63 -14.84 -2.30
N ASP A 153 -6.01 -14.58 -3.56
CA ASP A 153 -5.09 -14.41 -4.67
C ASP A 153 -5.44 -13.16 -5.51
N TYR A 154 -4.47 -12.70 -6.29
CA TYR A 154 -4.62 -11.62 -7.26
C TYR A 154 -5.66 -11.96 -8.32
N ASP A 155 -5.67 -13.21 -8.79
CA ASP A 155 -6.58 -13.70 -9.82
C ASP A 155 -8.03 -13.88 -9.33
N ASP A 156 -8.22 -13.94 -8.01
CA ASP A 156 -9.55 -14.09 -7.39
C ASP A 156 -10.27 -12.75 -7.21
N ALA A 157 -9.64 -11.64 -7.64
CA ALA A 157 -10.17 -10.30 -7.45
C ALA A 157 -11.39 -10.03 -8.36
N PRO A 158 -12.61 -9.84 -7.80
CA PRO A 158 -13.82 -9.57 -8.58
C PRO A 158 -13.91 -8.08 -8.91
N LEU A 159 -12.90 -7.57 -9.62
CA LEU A 159 -12.78 -6.14 -9.94
C LEU A 159 -13.92 -5.69 -10.85
N ASP A 160 -14.30 -6.50 -11.84
CA ASP A 160 -15.36 -6.16 -12.78
C ASP A 160 -16.70 -6.06 -12.07
N GLU A 161 -17.03 -7.02 -11.18
CA GLU A 161 -18.25 -7.00 -10.40
C GLU A 161 -18.30 -5.79 -9.47
N LEU A 162 -17.21 -5.50 -8.75
CA LEU A 162 -17.15 -4.35 -7.82
C LEU A 162 -17.19 -3.00 -8.54
N ASN A 163 -16.63 -2.91 -9.74
CA ASN A 163 -16.61 -1.69 -10.54
C ASN A 163 -17.93 -1.42 -11.28
N THR A 164 -18.90 -2.35 -11.26
CA THR A 164 -20.25 -2.09 -11.81
C THR A 164 -21.09 -1.18 -10.93
N VAL A 165 -20.73 -1.01 -9.66
CA VAL A 165 -21.46 -0.14 -8.74
C VAL A 165 -21.12 1.32 -9.01
N GLU A 166 -22.16 2.12 -9.20
CA GLU A 166 -22.01 3.56 -9.39
C GLU A 166 -21.25 4.18 -8.21
N ALA A 167 -20.31 5.08 -8.55
CA ALA A 167 -19.43 5.75 -7.61
C ALA A 167 -18.46 4.84 -6.83
N CYS A 168 -18.35 3.54 -7.17
CA CYS A 168 -17.34 2.64 -6.63
C CYS A 168 -16.17 2.46 -7.60
N THR A 169 -14.97 2.32 -7.06
CA THR A 169 -13.76 1.95 -7.82
C THR A 169 -12.91 1.03 -6.97
N ALA A 170 -12.66 -0.17 -7.47
CA ALA A 170 -11.84 -1.20 -6.85
C ALA A 170 -10.56 -1.43 -7.64
N PHE A 171 -9.46 -1.68 -6.93
CA PHE A 171 -8.19 -2.07 -7.51
C PHE A 171 -7.41 -2.95 -6.52
N ILE A 172 -6.54 -3.81 -7.06
CA ILE A 172 -5.71 -4.69 -6.25
C ILE A 172 -4.53 -3.90 -5.70
N MET A 173 -4.32 -4.08 -4.40
CA MET A 173 -3.19 -3.58 -3.63
C MET A 173 -2.55 -4.76 -2.91
N PHE A 174 -1.33 -4.54 -2.42
CA PHE A 174 -0.67 -5.42 -1.47
C PHE A 174 -0.55 -4.68 -0.15
N SER A 175 -1.03 -5.27 0.93
CA SER A 175 -0.93 -4.70 2.28
C SER A 175 -0.08 -5.56 3.21
N ARG A 176 0.59 -4.92 4.16
CA ARG A 176 1.37 -5.59 5.20
C ARG A 176 1.05 -4.91 6.54
N PRO A 177 0.36 -5.63 7.45
CA PRO A 177 0.17 -5.16 8.82
C PRO A 177 1.50 -4.96 9.54
N LEU A 178 1.55 -3.88 10.31
CA LEU A 178 2.66 -3.50 11.15
C LEU A 178 2.29 -3.82 12.60
N PRO A 179 2.78 -4.94 13.17
CA PRO A 179 2.44 -5.28 14.55
C PRO A 179 2.86 -4.14 15.48
N THR A 180 2.07 -3.87 16.51
CA THR A 180 2.46 -2.93 17.56
C THR A 180 3.75 -3.45 18.22
N ALA A 181 4.64 -2.56 18.68
CA ALA A 181 5.77 -3.02 19.49
C ALA A 181 5.20 -3.78 20.71
N GLU A 182 5.58 -5.04 20.91
CA GLU A 182 5.29 -5.74 22.16
C GLU A 182 5.78 -4.86 23.31
N GLN A 183 4.91 -4.62 24.30
CA GLN A 183 5.36 -4.07 25.58
C GLN A 183 6.41 -5.04 26.12
N PRO A 184 7.55 -4.54 26.65
CA PRO A 184 8.55 -5.42 27.21
C PRO A 184 7.88 -6.27 28.30
N VAL A 185 7.95 -7.60 28.13
CA VAL A 185 7.52 -8.55 29.15
C VAL A 185 8.22 -8.16 30.43
N ALA A 186 7.44 -7.72 31.41
CA ALA A 186 7.95 -7.41 32.74
C ALA A 186 8.66 -8.67 33.25
N THR A 187 9.99 -8.62 33.30
CA THR A 187 10.78 -9.66 33.94
C THR A 187 10.45 -9.59 35.43
N SER A 188 9.57 -10.48 35.89
CA SER A 188 9.39 -10.70 37.32
C SER A 188 10.71 -11.22 37.87
N LYS A 189 11.22 -10.51 38.88
CA LYS A 189 12.27 -10.96 39.79
C LYS A 189 11.78 -12.13 40.64
#